data_AF-A0A7C2U3H5-F1
#
_entry.id   AF-A0A7C2U3H5-F1
#
_cell.length_a   1.000
_cell.length_b   1.000
_cell.length_c   1.000
_cell.angle_alpha   90.00
_cell.angle_beta   90.00
_cell.angle_gamma   90.00
#
_symmetry.space_group_name_H-M   'P 1'
#
loop_
_entity.id
_entity.type
_entity.pdbx_description
1 polymer ?
#
loop_
_entity_poly.entity_id
_entity_poly.type
_entity_poly.pdbx_seq_one_letter_code
_entity_poly.pdbx_strand_id
1 'polypeptide(L)' 'MRHPFGPYLFLHEAAKELGIHPQSLRRLIKQGRVPAIMFGGRYLIRRDVLVAFKATYDPRPGRKSRRPS' A
#
# COMPACT_ATOMS: atom_id res chain seq x y z
N MET A 1 -16.32 -11.07 1.72
CA MET A 1 -16.39 -10.49 0.37
C MET A 1 -15.27 -11.08 -0.47
N ARG A 2 -15.59 -11.76 -1.58
CA ARG A 2 -14.59 -12.39 -2.48
C ARG A 2 -14.14 -11.32 -3.48
N HIS A 3 -12.87 -10.91 -3.43
CA HIS A 3 -12.35 -9.94 -4.40
C HIS A 3 -12.34 -10.57 -5.80
N PRO A 4 -12.92 -9.91 -6.81
CA PRO A 4 -12.95 -10.44 -8.18
C PRO A 4 -11.56 -10.57 -8.82
N PHE A 5 -10.52 -9.97 -8.22
CA PHE A 5 -9.15 -9.97 -8.72
C PHE A 5 -8.22 -10.98 -8.01
N GLY A 6 -8.77 -11.96 -7.29
CA GLY A 6 -7.99 -13.05 -6.69
C GLY A 6 -6.91 -12.54 -5.72
N PRO A 7 -5.60 -12.65 -6.05
CA PRO A 7 -4.51 -12.21 -5.19
C PRO A 7 -4.12 -10.73 -5.34
N TYR A 8 -4.82 -9.94 -6.15
CA TYR A 8 -4.49 -8.51 -6.35
C TYR A 8 -5.39 -7.58 -5.53
N LEU A 9 -4.76 -6.55 -4.98
CA LEU A 9 -5.39 -5.49 -4.20
C LEU A 9 -5.16 -4.15 -4.91
N PHE A 10 -6.18 -3.29 -4.90
CA PHE A 10 -6.00 -1.91 -5.32
C PHE A 10 -5.23 -1.11 -4.28
N LEU A 11 -4.68 0.04 -4.68
CA LEU A 11 -3.96 0.97 -3.80
C LEU A 11 -4.67 1.23 -2.45
N HIS A 12 -5.98 1.47 -2.47
CA HIS A 12 -6.74 1.79 -1.26
C HIS A 12 -6.95 0.57 -0.35
N GLU A 13 -7.12 -0.62 -0.92
CA GLU A 13 -7.25 -1.88 -0.16
C GLU A 13 -5.91 -2.28 0.45
N ALA A 14 -4.84 -2.24 -0.35
CA ALA A 14 -3.49 -2.51 0.10
C ALA A 14 -3.05 -1.54 1.22
N ALA A 15 -3.43 -0.27 1.12
CA ALA A 15 -3.18 0.72 2.16
C ALA A 15 -3.89 0.37 3.48
N LYS A 16 -5.15 -0.09 3.42
CA LYS A 16 -5.90 -0.56 4.58
C LYS A 16 -5.25 -1.81 5.21
N GLU A 17 -4.82 -2.77 4.39
CA GLU A 17 -4.18 -4.01 4.86
C GLU A 17 -2.83 -3.74 5.58
N LEU A 18 -2.09 -2.73 5.10
CA LEU A 18 -0.85 -2.24 5.72
C LEU A 18 -1.09 -1.29 6.90
N GLY A 19 -2.30 -0.75 7.07
CA GLY A 19 -2.59 0.27 8.08
C GLY A 19 -1.93 1.62 7.81
N ILE A 20 -1.64 1.96 6.55
CA ILE A 20 -1.00 3.22 6.15
C ILE A 20 -1.93 4.06 5.27
N HIS A 21 -1.64 5.35 5.15
CA HIS A 21 -2.39 6.23 4.25
C HIS A 21 -2.12 5.87 2.77
N PRO A 22 -3.13 5.85 1.87
CA PRO A 22 -2.95 5.51 0.45
C PRO A 22 -1.92 6.39 -0.28
N GLN A 23 -1.79 7.66 0.13
CA GLN A 23 -0.79 8.56 -0.43
C GLN A 23 0.65 8.12 -0.08
N SER A 24 0.85 7.58 1.14
CA SER A 24 2.14 7.02 1.56
C SER A 24 2.45 5.76 0.76
N LEU A 25 1.47 4.87 0.56
CA LEU A 25 1.65 3.68 -0.27
C LEU A 25 1.99 4.07 -1.73
N ARG A 26 1.31 5.08 -2.29
CA ARG A 26 1.63 5.60 -3.62
C ARG A 26 3.06 6.14 -3.70
N ARG A 27 3.53 6.82 -2.65
CA ARG A 27 4.92 7.29 -2.57
C ARG A 27 5.91 6.13 -2.55
N LEU A 28 5.63 5.06 -1.79
CA LEU A 28 6.47 3.86 -1.75
C LEU A 28 6.56 3.16 -3.11
N ILE A 29 5.44 3.09 -3.84
CA ILE A 29 5.41 2.56 -5.22
C ILE A 29 6.27 3.42 -6.14
N LYS A 30 6.12 4.75 -6.09
CA LYS A 30 6.95 5.68 -6.89
C LYS A 30 8.43 5.61 -6.56
N GLN A 31 8.77 5.29 -5.32
CA GLN A 31 10.15 5.10 -4.86
C GLN A 31 10.73 3.72 -5.23
N GLY A 32 9.93 2.84 -5.86
CA GLY A 32 10.36 1.46 -6.19
C GLY A 32 10.46 0.53 -4.98
N ARG A 33 9.93 0.92 -3.82
CA ARG A 33 9.96 0.11 -2.59
C ARG A 33 8.89 -0.98 -2.57
N VAL A 34 7.76 -0.70 -3.20
CA VAL A 34 6.64 -1.65 -3.33
C VAL A 34 6.39 -1.88 -4.81
N PRO A 35 6.58 -3.11 -5.32
CA PRO A 35 6.28 -3.43 -6.70
C PRO A 35 4.76 -3.40 -6.91
N ALA A 36 4.32 -2.62 -7.89
CA ALA A 36 2.93 -2.47 -8.27
C ALA A 36 2.80 -2.46 -9.79
N ILE A 37 1.68 -2.98 -10.28
CA ILE A 37 1.33 -3.02 -11.70
C ILE A 37 0.35 -1.89 -11.97
N MET A 38 0.59 -1.10 -13.02
CA MET A 38 -0.37 -0.08 -13.46
C MET A 38 -1.35 -0.70 -14.44
N PHE A 39 -2.63 -0.70 -14.10
CA PHE A 39 -3.70 -1.26 -14.91
C PHE A 39 -4.88 -0.28 -14.97
N GLY A 40 -5.23 0.18 -16.17
CA GLY A 40 -6.34 1.12 -16.36
C GLY A 40 -6.22 2.41 -15.52
N GLY A 41 -5.01 2.93 -15.34
CA GLY A 41 -4.74 4.12 -14.52
C GLY A 41 -4.79 3.90 -13.00
N ARG A 42 -4.87 2.65 -12.53
CA ARG A 42 -4.83 2.29 -11.10
C ARG A 42 -3.64 1.38 -10.80
N TYR A 43 -3.15 1.44 -9.55
CA TYR A 43 -2.14 0.51 -9.07
C TYR A 43 -2.78 -0.74 -8.50
N LEU A 44 -2.35 -1.88 -9.03
CA LEU A 44 -2.63 -3.22 -8.52
C LEU A 44 -1.38 -3.77 -7.84
N ILE A 45 -1.55 -4.27 -6.63
CA ILE A 45 -0.48 -4.82 -5.81
C ILE A 45 -0.83 -6.25 -5.47
N ARG A 46 0.11 -7.18 -5.64
CA ARG A 46 -0.09 -8.57 -5.21
C ARG A 46 -0.09 -8.65 -3.69
N ARG A 47 -1.07 -9.36 -3.14
CA ARG A 47 -1.22 -9.59 -1.71
C ARG A 47 0.00 -10.29 -1.11
N ASP A 48 0.55 -11.31 -1.78
CA ASP A 48 1.74 -12.04 -1.29
C ASP A 48 2.92 -11.09 -1.09
N VAL A 49 3.15 -10.20 -2.07
CA VAL A 49 4.22 -9.22 -2.01
C VAL A 49 3.95 -8.16 -0.95
N LEU A 50 2.70 -7.74 -0.78
CA LEU A 50 2.29 -6.81 0.26
C LEU A 50 2.54 -7.39 1.66
N VAL A 51 2.24 -8.67 1.88
CA VAL A 51 2.48 -9.38 3.15
C VAL A 51 3.98 -9.52 3.42
N ALA A 52 4.76 -9.92 2.41
CA ALA A 52 6.21 -9.98 2.52
C ALA A 52 6.80 -8.59 2.83
N PHE A 53 6.32 -7.55 2.16
CA PHE A 53 6.71 -6.17 2.44
C PHE A 53 6.34 -5.76 3.86
N LYS A 54 5.14 -6.12 4.35
CA LYS A 54 4.68 -5.81 5.71
C LYS A 54 5.59 -6.40 6.79
N ALA A 55 6.14 -7.58 6.55
CA ALA A 55 7.08 -8.22 7.49
C ALA A 55 8.41 -7.46 7.61
N THR A 56 8.87 -6.85 6.51
CA THR A 56 10.15 -6.13 6.44
C THR A 56 9.99 -4.61 6.67
N TYR A 57 8.78 -4.09 6.49
CA TYR A 57 8.49 -2.68 6.61
C TYR A 57 8.25 -2.31 8.06
N ASP A 58 9.23 -1.65 8.67
CA ASP A 58 9.07 -0.95 9.95
C ASP A 58 8.36 0.37 9.67
N PRO A 59 7.06 0.51 10.03
CA PRO A 59 6.39 1.79 9.95
C PRO A 59 6.90 2.61 11.13
N ARG A 60 8.11 3.14 11.08
CA ARG A 60 8.48 4.29 11.91
C ARG A 60 7.80 5.50 11.30
N PRO A 61 6.64 5.95 11.80
CA PRO A 61 6.14 7.25 11.43
C PRO A 61 7.19 8.25 11.89
N GLY A 62 7.91 8.85 10.94
CA GLY A 62 8.58 10.11 11.20
C GLY A 62 7.51 11.09 11.66
N ARG A 63 7.42 11.28 12.99
CA ARG A 63 6.68 12.29 13.75
C ARG A 63 5.22 12.48 13.31
N LYS A 64 4.26 12.11 14.18
CA LYS A 64 2.86 12.54 14.03
C LYS A 64 2.84 14.06 13.81
N SER A 65 2.51 14.53 12.61
CA SER A 65 2.12 15.92 12.44
C SER A 65 0.77 16.06 13.13
N ARG A 66 0.80 16.56 14.37
CA ARG A 66 -0.37 17.14 15.02
C ARG A 66 -0.87 18.24 14.09
N ARG A 67 -1.89 17.98 13.28
CA ARG A 67 -2.71 19.06 12.73
C ARG A 67 -3.57 19.59 13.88
N PRO A 68 -3.38 20.82 14.37
CA PRO A 68 -4.37 21.42 15.25
C PRO A 68 -5.65 21.63 14.42
N SER A 69 -6.78 21.19 14.98
CA SER A 69 -8.12 21.57 14.55
C SER A 69 -8.42 22.99 15.00
#